data_AF-A0A1E7ELX4-F1
#
_entry.id   AF-A0A1E7ELX4-F1
#
_cell.length_a   1.000
_cell.length_b   1.000
_cell.length_c   1.000
_cell.angle_alpha   90.00
_cell.angle_beta   90.00
_cell.angle_gamma   90.00
#
_symmetry.space_group_name_H-M   'P 1'
#
loop_
_entity.id
_entity.type
_entity.pdbx_description
1 polymer ?
#
loop_
_entity_poly.entity_id
_entity_poly.type
_entity_poly.pdbx_seq_one_letter_code
_entity_poly.pdbx_strand_id
1 'polypeptide(L)'
;MYIPWWQTEAHKQHQNGCERRWQTVKSLTNRLMDRTDADANTWFFALTYVIFILNLTCDPNLGNRNPYFLATGQVGDISPIIQFFFNEPIYYKKIDNSFGNTEELMGNFMGIAENYGHAMTFHILTSDTQKIIQRAEI
;
A
#
# COMPACT_ATOMS: atom_id res chain seq x y z
N MET A 1 1.45 26.71 -19.78
CA MET A 1 0.39 26.31 -18.84
C MET A 1 0.61 27.08 -17.55
N TYR A 2 -0.25 28.04 -17.22
CA TYR A 2 -0.19 28.80 -15.96
C TYR A 2 -1.15 28.15 -14.98
N ILE A 3 -0.64 27.69 -13.83
CA ILE A 3 -1.46 27.12 -12.76
C ILE A 3 -1.66 28.24 -11.74
N PRO A 4 -2.89 28.77 -11.57
CA PRO A 4 -3.16 29.81 -10.60
C PRO A 4 -2.97 29.27 -9.18
N TRP A 5 -2.33 30.07 -8.33
CA TRP A 5 -2.18 29.76 -6.91
C TRP A 5 -3.48 30.10 -6.19
N TRP A 6 -4.22 29.06 -5.80
CA TRP A 6 -5.42 29.19 -4.97
C TRP A 6 -5.12 28.70 -3.55
N GLN A 7 -5.50 29.49 -2.55
CA GLN A 7 -5.34 29.14 -1.14
C GLN A 7 -6.65 29.39 -0.39
N THR A 8 -6.98 28.51 0.55
CA THR A 8 -8.12 28.69 1.46
C THR A 8 -7.83 29.74 2.53
N GLU A 9 -8.88 30.28 3.14
CA GLU A 9 -8.72 31.25 4.23
C GLU A 9 -7.98 30.62 5.41
N ALA A 10 -7.03 31.36 5.99
CA ALA A 10 -6.27 30.89 7.14
C ALA A 10 -7.21 30.55 8.32
N HIS A 11 -6.85 29.50 9.07
CA HIS A 11 -7.62 29.01 10.22
C HIS A 11 -9.05 28.51 9.92
N LYS A 12 -9.40 28.26 8.65
CA LYS A 12 -10.70 27.68 8.25
C LYS A 12 -10.55 26.24 7.75
N GLN A 13 -10.28 25.30 8.66
CA GLN A 13 -10.04 23.88 8.33
C GLN A 13 -11.21 23.22 7.58
N HIS A 14 -12.46 23.65 7.81
CA HIS A 14 -13.64 23.11 7.12
C HIS A 14 -13.64 23.35 5.60
N GLN A 15 -12.85 24.30 5.10
CA GLN A 15 -12.69 24.52 3.66
C GLN A 15 -11.78 23.47 3.00
N ASN A 16 -10.99 22.72 3.79
CA ASN A 16 -10.10 21.67 3.29
C ASN A 16 -10.81 20.31 3.27
N GLY A 17 -11.43 19.97 2.14
CA GLY A 17 -12.06 18.65 1.95
C GLY A 17 -11.08 17.47 2.10
N CYS A 18 -9.78 17.68 1.86
CA CYS A 18 -8.76 16.62 1.97
C CYS A 18 -8.57 16.16 3.42
N GLU A 19 -8.81 17.03 4.41
CA GLU A 19 -8.66 16.73 5.84
C GLU A 19 -9.54 15.52 6.23
N ARG A 20 -10.77 15.49 5.72
CA ARG A 20 -11.71 14.38 6.00
C ARG A 20 -11.20 13.06 5.43
N ARG A 21 -10.64 13.07 4.22
CA ARG A 21 -10.08 11.85 3.61
C ARG A 21 -8.85 11.39 4.37
N TRP A 22 -8.00 12.32 4.80
CA TRP A 22 -6.83 12.03 5.61
C TRP A 22 -7.19 11.37 6.95
N GLN A 23 -8.23 11.85 7.63
CA GLN A 23 -8.74 11.22 8.87
C GLN A 23 -9.13 9.75 8.66
N THR A 24 -9.82 9.44 7.54
CA THR A 24 -10.17 8.06 7.18
C THR A 24 -8.93 7.20 6.98
N VAL A 25 -7.95 7.68 6.21
CA VAL A 25 -6.68 6.96 5.98
C VAL A 25 -5.99 6.68 7.32
N LYS A 26 -5.78 7.71 8.14
CA LYS A 26 -5.13 7.60 9.44
C LYS A 26 -5.83 6.59 10.37
N SER A 27 -7.16 6.66 10.45
CA SER A 27 -7.93 5.74 11.29
C SER A 27 -7.84 4.29 10.81
N LEU A 28 -7.83 4.07 9.50
CA LEU A 28 -7.71 2.72 8.92
C LEU A 28 -6.29 2.17 9.08
N THR A 29 -5.26 2.99 8.91
CA THR A 29 -3.86 2.61 9.16
C THR A 29 -3.67 2.15 10.59
N ASN A 30 -4.10 2.93 11.58
CA ASN A 30 -4.00 2.53 12.99
C ASN A 30 -4.71 1.19 13.24
N ARG A 31 -5.94 1.06 12.73
CA ARG A 31 -6.72 -0.17 12.88
C ARG A 31 -6.09 -1.37 12.19
N LEU A 32 -5.38 -1.16 11.07
CA LEU A 32 -4.65 -2.21 10.38
C LEU A 32 -3.46 -2.68 11.24
N MET A 33 -2.65 -1.74 11.72
CA MET A 33 -1.50 -2.05 12.58
C MET A 33 -1.92 -2.76 13.86
N ASP A 34 -2.96 -2.27 14.54
CA ASP A 34 -3.51 -2.88 15.77
C ASP A 34 -3.99 -4.31 15.55
N ARG A 35 -4.55 -4.63 14.37
CA ARG A 35 -5.05 -5.99 14.07
C ARG A 35 -3.98 -6.97 13.62
N THR A 36 -2.91 -6.46 13.04
CA THR A 36 -1.87 -7.27 12.41
C THR A 36 -0.63 -7.41 13.30
N ASP A 37 -0.64 -6.77 14.47
CA ASP A 37 0.48 -6.73 15.42
C ASP A 37 1.80 -6.31 14.74
N ALA A 38 1.69 -5.38 13.79
CA ALA A 38 2.82 -4.90 13.01
C ALA A 38 3.66 -3.91 13.82
N ASP A 39 4.98 -4.03 13.73
CA ASP A 39 5.90 -3.13 14.43
C ASP A 39 5.68 -1.66 14.01
N ALA A 40 5.88 -0.75 14.95
CA ALA A 40 5.66 0.68 14.75
C ALA A 40 6.49 1.25 13.60
N ASN A 41 7.68 0.69 13.32
CA ASN A 41 8.53 1.15 12.23
C ASN A 41 7.94 0.89 10.83
N THR A 42 6.92 0.02 10.73
CA THR A 42 6.25 -0.33 9.47
C THR A 42 5.06 0.59 9.13
N TRP A 43 4.80 1.63 9.94
CA TRP A 43 3.65 2.53 9.78
C TRP A 43 3.51 3.13 8.38
N PHE A 44 4.63 3.45 7.72
CA PHE A 44 4.63 4.04 6.39
C PHE A 44 4.07 3.05 5.36
N PHE A 45 4.47 1.78 5.46
CA PHE A 45 3.99 0.71 4.59
C PHE A 45 2.52 0.36 4.85
N ALA A 46 2.11 0.37 6.12
CA ALA A 46 0.70 0.22 6.47
C ALA A 46 -0.14 1.34 5.84
N LEU A 47 0.37 2.57 5.86
CA LEU A 47 -0.31 3.73 5.31
C LEU A 47 -0.44 3.66 3.79
N THR A 48 0.63 3.32 3.07
CA THR A 48 0.59 3.19 1.61
C THR A 48 -0.32 2.04 1.19
N TYR A 49 -0.28 0.90 1.90
CA TYR A 49 -1.18 -0.23 1.66
C TYR A 49 -2.66 0.13 1.84
N VAL A 50 -3.01 0.89 2.89
CA VAL A 50 -4.38 1.39 3.09
C VAL A 50 -4.81 2.32 1.94
N ILE A 51 -3.93 3.24 1.52
CA ILE A 51 -4.23 4.14 0.40
C ILE A 51 -4.45 3.33 -0.89
N PHE A 52 -3.61 2.33 -1.16
CA PHE A 52 -3.73 1.45 -2.32
C PHE A 52 -5.08 0.73 -2.34
N ILE A 53 -5.48 0.12 -1.21
CA ILE A 53 -6.79 -0.52 -1.07
C ILE A 53 -7.92 0.49 -1.30
N LEU A 54 -7.87 1.65 -0.63
CA LEU A 54 -8.91 2.66 -0.74
C LEU A 54 -9.05 3.22 -2.15
N ASN A 55 -7.95 3.27 -2.91
CA ASN A 55 -7.95 3.71 -4.29
C ASN A 55 -8.56 2.69 -5.23
N LEU A 56 -8.47 1.39 -4.92
CA LEU A 56 -8.99 0.30 -5.75
C LEU A 56 -10.36 -0.24 -5.29
N THR A 57 -10.80 0.13 -4.09
CA THR A 57 -12.10 -0.25 -3.54
C THR A 57 -13.19 0.69 -4.02
N CYS A 58 -14.38 0.13 -4.25
CA CYS A 58 -15.58 0.88 -4.59
C CYS A 58 -15.97 1.87 -3.47
N ASP A 59 -16.18 3.15 -3.83
CA ASP A 59 -16.69 4.18 -2.90
C ASP A 59 -18.17 4.50 -3.20
N PRO A 60 -19.09 4.32 -2.22
CA PRO A 60 -20.50 4.67 -2.39
C PRO A 60 -20.74 6.14 -2.72
N ASN A 61 -19.88 7.05 -2.24
CA ASN A 61 -19.99 8.48 -2.54
C ASN A 61 -19.65 8.80 -4.00
N LEU A 62 -19.00 7.88 -4.70
CA LEU A 62 -18.62 8.00 -6.11
C LEU A 62 -19.55 7.20 -7.04
N GLY A 63 -20.77 6.88 -6.58
CA GLY A 63 -21.74 6.12 -7.35
C GLY A 63 -21.33 4.66 -7.52
N ASN A 64 -20.74 4.08 -6.47
CA ASN A 64 -20.19 2.73 -6.47
C ASN A 64 -19.10 2.51 -7.53
N ARG A 65 -18.25 3.52 -7.74
CA ARG A 65 -17.11 3.44 -8.66
C ARG A 65 -15.80 3.46 -7.88
N ASN A 66 -14.79 2.86 -8.51
CA ASN A 66 -13.43 2.81 -8.02
C ASN A 66 -12.76 4.22 -8.23
N PRO A 67 -12.17 4.84 -7.19
CA PRO A 67 -11.46 6.12 -7.32
C PRO A 67 -10.35 6.11 -8.37
N TYR A 68 -9.57 5.03 -8.47
CA TYR A 68 -8.53 4.87 -9.48
C TYR A 68 -9.10 4.93 -10.90
N PHE A 69 -10.22 4.25 -11.14
CA PHE A 69 -10.90 4.27 -12.43
C PHE A 69 -11.41 5.68 -12.77
N LEU A 70 -11.95 6.41 -11.80
CA LEU A 70 -12.41 7.78 -12.04
C LEU A 70 -11.26 8.75 -12.33
N ALA A 71 -10.08 8.54 -11.72
CA ALA A 71 -8.92 9.41 -11.92
C ALA A 71 -8.18 9.13 -13.24
N THR A 72 -8.08 7.87 -13.66
CA THR A 72 -7.22 7.46 -14.79
C THR A 72 -8.00 6.97 -16.01
N GLY A 73 -9.27 6.60 -15.85
CA GLY A 73 -10.07 5.91 -16.88
C GLY A 73 -9.71 4.43 -17.06
N GLN A 74 -8.77 3.89 -16.29
CA GLN A 74 -8.33 2.49 -16.39
C GLN A 74 -8.93 1.63 -15.28
N VAL A 75 -9.26 0.39 -15.60
CA VAL A 75 -9.69 -0.59 -14.59
C VAL A 75 -8.45 -1.02 -13.81
N GLY A 76 -8.44 -0.75 -12.51
CA GLY A 76 -7.34 -1.17 -11.65
C GLY A 76 -7.39 -2.66 -11.35
N ASP A 77 -6.22 -3.29 -11.25
CA ASP A 77 -6.07 -4.71 -10.92
C ASP A 77 -6.10 -4.91 -9.40
N ILE A 78 -7.02 -5.75 -8.93
CA ILE A 78 -7.18 -6.10 -7.50
C ILE A 78 -6.41 -7.35 -7.10
N SER A 79 -5.85 -8.10 -8.06
CA SER A 79 -5.13 -9.34 -7.82
C SER A 79 -4.04 -9.20 -6.76
N PRO A 80 -3.22 -8.11 -6.75
CA PRO A 80 -2.20 -7.90 -5.72
C PRO A 80 -2.76 -7.72 -4.29
N ILE A 81 -4.01 -7.26 -4.14
CA ILE A 81 -4.63 -7.04 -2.82
C ILE A 81 -5.04 -8.38 -2.20
N ILE A 82 -5.49 -9.33 -3.02
CA ILE A 82 -6.14 -10.57 -2.57
C ILE A 82 -5.08 -11.62 -2.16
N GLN A 83 -3.83 -11.45 -2.58
CA GLN A 83 -2.81 -12.47 -2.41
C GLN A 83 -2.34 -12.65 -0.97
N PHE A 84 -2.16 -11.57 -0.22
CA PHE A 84 -1.61 -11.60 1.15
C PHE A 84 -2.26 -10.55 2.05
N PHE A 85 -2.25 -10.83 3.35
CA PHE A 85 -2.62 -9.87 4.39
C PHE A 85 -1.39 -9.06 4.85
N PHE A 86 -1.64 -7.83 5.28
CA PHE A 86 -0.59 -6.99 5.86
C PHE A 86 0.06 -7.66 7.08
N ASN A 87 1.38 -7.64 7.15
CA ASN A 87 2.21 -8.32 8.14
C ASN A 87 2.07 -9.86 8.18
N GLU A 88 1.58 -10.48 7.11
CA GLU A 88 1.54 -11.95 7.00
C GLU A 88 2.96 -12.51 6.76
N PRO A 89 3.38 -13.57 7.48
CA PRO A 89 4.64 -14.25 7.21
C PRO A 89 4.56 -14.98 5.86
N ILE A 90 5.52 -14.68 4.98
CA ILE A 90 5.64 -15.21 3.62
C ILE A 90 7.06 -15.70 3.36
N TYR A 91 7.19 -16.67 2.47
CA TYR A 91 8.48 -17.10 1.94
C TYR A 91 8.77 -16.34 0.65
N TYR A 92 10.04 -16.02 0.38
CA TYR A 92 10.47 -15.42 -0.87
C TYR A 92 11.79 -16.02 -1.33
N LYS A 93 12.01 -16.01 -2.64
CA LYS A 93 13.22 -16.59 -3.22
C LYS A 93 14.44 -15.69 -3.03
N LYS A 94 15.57 -16.29 -2.64
CA LYS A 94 16.86 -15.61 -2.57
C LYS A 94 17.41 -15.32 -3.98
N ILE A 95 17.97 -14.13 -4.19
CA ILE A 95 18.52 -13.70 -5.50
C ILE A 95 19.76 -14.54 -5.89
N ASP A 96 20.69 -14.75 -4.95
CA ASP A 96 21.98 -15.40 -5.22
C ASP A 96 21.93 -16.91 -5.06
N ASN A 97 20.99 -17.56 -5.75
CA ASN A 97 20.93 -19.01 -5.77
C ASN A 97 21.73 -19.55 -6.96
N SER A 98 22.77 -20.33 -6.67
CA SER A 98 23.44 -21.17 -7.66
C SER A 98 22.43 -22.15 -8.27
N PHE A 99 22.50 -22.36 -9.59
CA PHE A 99 21.59 -23.23 -10.33
C PHE A 99 21.43 -24.60 -9.63
N GLY A 100 20.23 -24.90 -9.15
CA GLY A 100 19.90 -26.15 -8.43
C GLY A 100 19.59 -26.01 -6.94
N ASN A 101 19.92 -24.88 -6.29
CA ASN A 101 19.49 -24.59 -4.93
C ASN A 101 18.36 -23.56 -4.94
N THR A 102 17.18 -23.94 -4.44
CA THR A 102 16.06 -23.02 -4.22
C THR A 102 16.00 -22.66 -2.74
N GLU A 103 16.95 -21.84 -2.27
CA GLU A 103 16.83 -21.30 -0.91
C GLU A 103 15.70 -20.27 -0.86
N GLU A 104 14.71 -20.58 -0.05
CA GLU A 104 13.61 -19.69 0.33
C GLU A 104 13.95 -19.04 1.68
N LEU A 105 13.69 -17.75 1.79
CA LEU A 105 13.88 -16.96 2.99
C LEU A 105 12.51 -16.51 3.51
N MET A 106 12.41 -16.35 4.82
CA MET A 106 11.18 -15.89 5.47
C MET A 106 11.18 -14.38 5.66
N GLY A 107 10.07 -13.74 5.35
CA GLY A 107 9.83 -12.34 5.66
C GLY A 107 8.35 -12.08 5.91
N ASN A 108 8.01 -10.82 6.19
CA ASN A 108 6.63 -10.41 6.38
C ASN A 108 6.20 -9.52 5.24
N PHE A 109 4.98 -9.71 4.76
CA PHE A 109 4.38 -8.88 3.71
C PHE A 109 4.09 -7.47 4.22
N MET A 110 4.55 -6.46 3.48
CA MET A 110 4.43 -5.04 3.83
C MET A 110 3.66 -4.23 2.79
N GLY A 111 2.97 -4.87 1.84
CA GLY A 111 2.16 -4.19 0.82
C GLY A 111 2.73 -4.25 -0.59
N ILE A 112 2.12 -3.51 -1.51
CA ILE A 112 2.40 -3.55 -2.94
C ILE A 112 3.47 -2.50 -3.30
N ALA A 113 4.44 -2.89 -4.11
CA ALA A 113 5.51 -2.03 -4.60
C ALA A 113 5.15 -1.43 -5.98
N GLU A 114 4.32 -0.38 -5.99
CA GLU A 114 3.78 0.22 -7.23
C GLU A 114 4.85 0.74 -8.21
N ASN A 115 6.03 1.12 -7.69
CA ASN A 115 7.09 1.76 -8.48
C ASN A 115 8.16 0.78 -9.00
N TYR A 116 7.99 -0.52 -8.78
CA TYR A 116 9.02 -1.53 -9.10
C TYR A 116 8.45 -2.68 -9.92
N GLY A 117 9.03 -2.92 -11.09
CA GLY A 117 8.79 -4.14 -11.87
C GLY A 117 7.35 -4.31 -12.36
N HIS A 118 6.77 -5.48 -12.10
CA HIS A 118 5.43 -5.88 -12.53
C HIS A 118 4.39 -5.59 -11.44
N ALA A 119 3.10 -5.62 -11.81
CA ALA A 119 1.97 -5.33 -10.90
C ALA A 119 1.93 -6.20 -9.62
N MET A 120 2.49 -7.41 -9.68
CA MET A 120 2.61 -8.33 -8.55
C MET A 120 4.02 -8.27 -7.94
N THR A 121 4.46 -7.07 -7.58
CA THR A 121 5.70 -6.87 -6.82
C THR A 121 5.35 -6.34 -5.45
N PHE A 122 5.97 -6.89 -4.41
CA PHE A 122 5.58 -6.65 -3.04
C PHE A 122 6.76 -6.20 -2.19
N HIS A 123 6.47 -5.35 -1.22
CA HIS A 123 7.39 -5.00 -0.16
C HIS A 123 7.41 -6.13 0.87
N ILE A 124 8.60 -6.62 1.18
CA ILE A 124 8.81 -7.69 2.15
C ILE A 124 9.80 -7.18 3.21
N LEU A 125 9.42 -7.29 4.48
CA LEU A 125 10.32 -7.09 5.60
C LEU A 125 11.07 -8.39 5.87
N THR A 126 12.38 -8.37 5.72
CA THR A 126 13.22 -9.54 5.95
C THR A 126 13.35 -9.85 7.43
N SER A 127 13.15 -11.11 7.82
CA SER A 127 13.20 -11.52 9.23
C SER A 127 14.59 -11.36 9.85
N ASP A 128 15.63 -11.57 9.04
CA ASP A 128 17.03 -11.61 9.46
C ASP A 128 17.65 -10.21 9.67
N THR A 129 17.40 -9.31 8.73
CA THR A 129 18.07 -8.02 8.60
C THR A 129 17.14 -6.85 8.89
N GLN A 130 15.83 -7.10 9.03
CA GLN A 130 14.80 -6.08 9.26
C GLN A 130 14.84 -4.99 8.19
N LYS A 131 15.10 -5.39 6.93
CA LYS A 131 15.16 -4.49 5.78
C LYS A 131 13.99 -4.74 4.86
N ILE A 132 13.55 -3.68 4.20
CA ILE A 132 12.52 -3.78 3.17
C ILE A 132 13.17 -4.10 1.84
N ILE A 133 12.72 -5.19 1.23
CA ILE A 133 13.08 -5.60 -0.13
C ILE A 133 11.84 -5.66 -1.01
N GLN A 134 12.03 -5.60 -2.32
CA GLN A 134 10.95 -5.72 -3.31
C GLN A 134 11.11 -7.04 -4.06
N ARG A 135 10.06 -7.88 -4.07
CA ARG A 135 10.07 -9.18 -4.74
C ARG A 135 8.76 -9.44 -5.46
N ALA A 136 8.86 -10.04 -6.65
CA ALA A 136 7.72 -10.56 -7.39
C ALA A 136 7.61 -12.09 -7.30
N GLU A 137 8.74 -12.78 -7.06
CA GLU A 137 8.79 -14.21 -6.80
C GLU A 137 8.64 -14.45 -5.28
N ILE A 138 7.45 -14.90 -4.90
CA ILE A 138 7.01 -15.22 -3.53
C ILE A 138 6.46 -16.64 -3.56
#